data_AF-A0A948R329-F1
#
_entry.id   AF-A0A948R329-F1
#
_cell.length_a   1.000
_cell.length_b   1.000
_cell.length_c   1.000
_cell.angle_alpha   90.00
_cell.angle_beta   90.00
_cell.angle_gamma   90.00
#
_symmetry.space_group_name_H-M   'P 1'
#
loop_
_entity.id
_entity.type
_entity.pdbx_description
1 polymer ?
#
loop_
_entity_poly.entity_id
_entity_poly.type
_entity_poly.pdbx_seq_one_letter_code
_entity_poly.pdbx_strand_id
1 'polypeptide(L)'
;MSEDIDKLNRKARRAAAKTEGAVDTTTFLKIADKFIDVANKENKQFKASEVHMAFLYAAARYNAHVAKNVYDVDNHEEFVKEMAGQYKEMLRQHLADDSLEHKKATPEDFISGSGGDEN
;
A
#
# COMPACT_ATOMS: atom_id res chain seq x y z
N MET A 1 7.26 20.93 39.93
CA MET A 1 8.30 19.93 39.55
C MET A 1 7.76 18.75 38.72
N SER A 2 6.45 18.54 38.55
CA SER A 2 5.89 17.46 37.72
C SER A 2 5.75 17.83 36.24
N GLU A 3 5.37 19.06 35.92
CA GLU A 3 5.13 19.49 34.53
C GLU A 3 6.38 19.45 33.63
N ASP A 4 7.55 19.73 34.19
CA ASP A 4 8.82 19.71 33.46
C ASP A 4 9.25 18.28 33.13
N ILE A 5 8.94 17.32 34.03
CA ILE A 5 9.20 15.89 33.82
C ILE A 5 8.30 15.34 32.71
N ASP A 6 7.04 15.75 32.66
CA ASP A 6 6.10 15.34 31.59
C ASP A 6 6.47 15.91 30.22
N LYS A 7 6.95 17.17 30.18
CA LYS A 7 7.46 17.80 28.95
C LYS A 7 8.75 17.12 28.46
N LEU A 8 9.66 16.78 29.38
CA LEU A 8 10.87 16.03 29.08
C LEU A 8 10.55 14.63 28.57
N ASN A 9 9.57 13.93 29.15
CA ASN A 9 9.15 12.60 28.74
C ASN A 9 8.44 12.62 27.37
N ARG A 10 7.64 13.66 27.07
CA ARG A 10 7.05 13.84 25.73
C ARG A 10 8.09 14.16 24.66
N LYS A 11 9.09 14.99 25.00
CA LYS A 11 10.21 15.32 24.11
C LYS A 11 11.11 14.10 23.90
N ALA A 12 11.36 13.32 24.95
CA ALA A 12 12.09 12.06 24.88
C ALA A 12 11.36 11.00 24.06
N ARG A 13 10.03 10.87 24.18
CA ARG A 13 9.23 9.98 23.32
C ARG A 13 9.23 10.41 21.86
N ARG A 14 9.17 11.72 21.58
CA ARG A 14 9.30 12.27 20.23
C ARG A 14 10.72 12.15 19.68
N ALA A 15 11.74 12.23 20.53
CA ALA A 15 13.14 12.05 20.16
C ALA A 15 13.46 10.56 19.93
N ALA A 16 12.88 9.66 20.74
CA ALA A 16 12.96 8.20 20.59
C ALA A 16 12.28 7.74 19.29
N ALA A 17 11.19 8.39 18.88
CA ALA A 17 10.60 8.18 17.55
C ALA A 17 11.45 8.76 16.40
N LYS A 18 12.49 9.56 16.70
CA LYS A 18 13.36 10.26 15.75
C LYS A 18 14.79 9.69 15.69
N THR A 19 15.19 8.89 16.67
CA THR A 19 16.35 7.98 16.67
C THR A 19 15.81 6.61 16.26
N GLU A 20 15.86 6.18 15.01
CA GLU A 20 17.05 5.90 14.20
C GLU A 20 16.61 5.79 12.73
N GLY A 21 16.89 6.77 11.86
CA GLY A 21 16.83 6.61 10.39
C GLY A 21 15.54 6.04 9.75
N ALA A 22 14.49 5.80 10.52
CA ALA A 22 13.30 5.10 10.12
C ALA A 22 12.38 6.06 9.38
N VAL A 23 11.92 5.62 8.22
CA VAL A 23 10.94 6.35 7.42
C VAL A 23 9.66 6.46 8.25
N ASP A 24 9.24 7.68 8.59
CA ASP A 24 7.96 7.88 9.27
C ASP A 24 6.79 7.42 8.38
N THR A 25 5.65 7.12 9.00
CA THR A 25 4.48 6.57 8.28
C THR A 25 4.06 7.43 7.08
N THR A 26 4.09 8.75 7.21
CA THR A 26 3.71 9.66 6.12
C THR A 26 4.68 9.54 4.94
N THR A 27 5.97 9.48 5.21
CA THR A 27 7.01 9.34 4.19
C THR A 27 6.95 7.96 3.55
N PHE A 28 6.67 6.92 4.33
CA PHE A 28 6.48 5.57 3.82
C PHE A 28 5.32 5.50 2.83
N LEU A 29 4.15 6.04 3.20
CA LEU A 29 2.98 6.09 2.32
C LEU A 29 3.27 6.87 1.04
N LYS A 30 3.93 8.02 1.13
CA LYS A 30 4.36 8.79 -0.06
C LYS A 30 5.30 8.01 -0.98
N ILE A 31 6.14 7.13 -0.44
CA ILE A 31 7.00 6.26 -1.25
C ILE A 31 6.16 5.15 -1.88
N ALA A 32 5.24 4.54 -1.13
CA ALA A 32 4.30 3.53 -1.64
C ALA A 32 3.47 4.07 -2.81
N ASP A 33 2.93 5.30 -2.68
CA ASP A 33 2.14 5.97 -3.72
C ASP A 33 2.89 6.10 -5.04
N LYS A 34 4.21 6.33 -5.01
CA LYS A 34 5.02 6.41 -6.24
C LYS A 34 5.04 5.10 -7.01
N PHE A 35 4.98 3.96 -6.33
CA PHE A 35 4.87 2.66 -7.01
C PHE A 35 3.48 2.47 -7.64
N ILE A 36 2.43 2.97 -6.97
CA ILE A 36 1.07 2.98 -7.51
C ILE A 36 0.97 3.90 -8.73
N ASP A 37 1.61 5.07 -8.71
CA ASP A 37 1.67 5.98 -9.86
C ASP A 37 2.30 5.32 -11.10
N VAL A 38 3.35 4.52 -10.91
CA VAL A 38 3.96 3.74 -11.99
C VAL A 38 2.97 2.71 -12.52
N ALA A 39 2.30 1.94 -11.65
CA ALA A 39 1.29 0.98 -12.09
C ALA A 39 0.13 1.67 -12.85
N ASN A 40 -0.32 2.83 -12.39
CA ASN A 40 -1.35 3.63 -13.04
C ASN A 40 -0.92 4.16 -14.42
N LYS A 41 0.38 4.44 -14.60
CA LYS A 41 0.93 4.79 -15.90
C LYS A 41 0.90 3.61 -16.87
N GLU A 42 1.27 2.41 -16.42
CA GLU A 42 1.23 1.18 -17.22
C GLU A 42 -0.21 0.78 -17.61
N ASN A 43 -1.19 1.06 -16.74
CA ASN A 43 -2.62 0.84 -17.02
C ASN A 43 -3.14 1.64 -18.24
N LYS A 44 -2.40 2.63 -18.74
CA LYS A 44 -2.74 3.32 -20.00
C LYS A 44 -2.50 2.44 -21.24
N GLN A 45 -1.70 1.38 -21.10
CA GLN A 45 -1.30 0.49 -22.19
C GLN A 45 -1.75 -0.95 -21.96
N PHE A 46 -1.78 -1.41 -20.71
CA PHE A 46 -2.09 -2.79 -20.33
C PHE A 46 -3.32 -2.86 -19.42
N LYS A 47 -3.96 -4.03 -19.35
CA LYS A 47 -5.13 -4.20 -18.47
C LYS A 47 -4.69 -4.20 -17.00
N ALA A 48 -5.52 -3.65 -16.12
CA ALA A 48 -5.26 -3.68 -14.68
C ALA A 48 -5.04 -5.11 -14.14
N SER A 49 -5.75 -6.11 -14.69
CA SER A 49 -5.60 -7.54 -14.40
C SER A 49 -4.23 -8.12 -14.78
N GLU A 50 -3.50 -7.47 -15.68
CA GLU A 50 -2.14 -7.86 -16.07
C GLU A 50 -1.11 -7.06 -15.27
N VAL A 51 -1.35 -5.75 -15.12
CA VAL A 51 -0.45 -4.83 -14.39
C VAL A 51 -0.33 -5.21 -12.92
N HIS A 52 -1.42 -5.60 -12.24
CA HIS A 52 -1.32 -5.97 -10.82
C HIS A 52 -0.48 -7.25 -10.60
N MET A 53 -0.52 -8.21 -11.55
CA MET A 53 0.31 -9.42 -11.48
C MET A 53 1.78 -9.10 -11.78
N ALA A 54 2.05 -8.22 -12.75
CA ALA A 54 3.40 -7.71 -12.99
C ALA A 54 3.95 -6.96 -11.76
N PHE A 55 3.10 -6.20 -11.09
CA PHE A 55 3.46 -5.48 -9.87
C PHE A 55 3.80 -6.43 -8.71
N LEU A 56 3.00 -7.47 -8.49
CA LEU A 56 3.30 -8.52 -7.51
C LEU A 56 4.64 -9.22 -7.81
N TYR A 57 4.90 -9.55 -9.07
CA TYR A 57 6.15 -10.15 -9.49
C TYR A 57 7.36 -9.21 -9.26
N ALA A 58 7.20 -7.92 -9.57
CA ALA A 58 8.23 -6.91 -9.34
C ALA A 58 8.54 -6.75 -7.85
N ALA A 59 7.51 -6.71 -6.99
CA ALA A 59 7.67 -6.66 -5.54
C ALA A 59 8.47 -7.87 -5.02
N ALA A 60 8.16 -9.08 -5.50
CA ALA A 60 8.91 -10.28 -5.13
C ALA A 60 10.39 -10.20 -5.51
N ARG A 61 10.71 -9.70 -6.72
CA ARG A 61 12.10 -9.50 -7.17
C ARG A 61 12.85 -8.49 -6.31
N TYR A 62 12.20 -7.38 -5.97
CA TYR A 62 12.81 -6.36 -5.12
C TYR A 62 13.06 -6.89 -3.71
N ASN A 63 12.08 -7.56 -3.11
CA ASN A 63 12.21 -8.15 -1.78
C ASN A 63 13.30 -9.22 -1.72
N ALA A 64 13.44 -10.06 -2.77
CA ALA A 64 14.52 -11.03 -2.87
C ALA A 64 15.91 -10.37 -2.98
N HIS A 65 16.01 -9.25 -3.70
CA HIS A 65 17.26 -8.48 -3.76
C HIS A 65 17.63 -7.89 -2.40
N VAL A 66 16.66 -7.31 -1.68
CA VAL A 66 16.87 -6.76 -0.33
C VAL A 66 17.28 -7.86 0.65
N ALA A 67 16.57 -8.98 0.68
CA ALA A 67 16.88 -10.11 1.55
C ALA A 67 18.32 -10.60 1.35
N LYS A 68 18.75 -10.78 0.10
CA LYS A 68 20.07 -11.31 -0.22
C LYS A 68 21.20 -10.31 -0.08
N ASN A 69 21.01 -9.08 -0.54
CA ASN A 69 22.12 -8.14 -0.75
C ASN A 69 22.17 -7.01 0.28
N VAL A 70 21.08 -6.77 0.99
CA VAL A 70 20.98 -5.69 1.99
C VAL A 70 20.97 -6.27 3.40
N TYR A 71 20.16 -7.32 3.62
CA TYR A 71 20.03 -7.94 4.94
C TYR A 71 20.87 -9.20 5.12
N ASP A 72 21.41 -9.77 4.05
CA ASP A 72 22.19 -11.02 4.06
C ASP A 72 21.46 -12.14 4.84
N VAL A 73 20.20 -12.37 4.49
CA VAL A 73 19.33 -13.34 5.20
C VAL A 73 19.81 -14.76 4.95
N ASP A 74 20.23 -15.45 6.00
CA ASP A 74 20.65 -16.85 5.95
C ASP A 74 19.49 -17.82 5.63
N ASN A 75 18.34 -17.62 6.28
CA ASN A 75 17.16 -18.49 6.14
C ASN A 75 16.09 -17.84 5.24
N HIS A 76 16.20 -18.07 3.93
CA HIS A 76 15.27 -17.49 2.96
C HIS A 76 13.82 -17.95 3.14
N GLU A 77 13.55 -19.19 3.57
CA GLU A 77 12.19 -19.71 3.72
C GLU A 77 11.42 -19.01 4.85
N GLU A 78 12.12 -18.70 5.94
CA GLU A 78 11.55 -17.94 7.05
C GLU A 78 11.20 -16.51 6.62
N PHE A 79 12.10 -15.84 5.90
CA PHE A 79 11.83 -14.51 5.33
C PHE A 79 10.65 -14.53 4.35
N VAL A 80 10.56 -15.53 3.48
CA VAL A 80 9.42 -15.69 2.55
C VAL A 80 8.11 -15.83 3.32
N LYS A 81 8.10 -16.65 4.37
CA LYS A 81 6.91 -16.86 5.21
C LYS A 81 6.47 -15.57 5.89
N GLU A 82 7.41 -14.79 6.44
CA GLU A 82 7.13 -13.50 7.07
C GLU A 82 6.57 -12.48 6.07
N MET A 83 7.23 -12.29 4.93
CA MET A 83 6.81 -11.34 3.90
C MET A 83 5.45 -11.70 3.30
N ALA A 84 5.20 -12.98 3.03
CA ALA A 84 3.90 -13.45 2.57
C ALA A 84 2.80 -13.21 3.62
N GLY A 85 3.12 -13.40 4.90
CA GLY A 85 2.23 -13.10 6.02
C GLY A 85 1.85 -11.62 6.09
N GLN A 86 2.84 -10.73 5.99
CA GLN A 86 2.62 -9.28 5.98
C GLN A 86 1.76 -8.85 4.78
N TYR A 87 2.10 -9.32 3.57
CA TYR A 87 1.31 -9.02 2.37
C TYR A 87 -0.14 -9.47 2.50
N LYS A 88 -0.36 -10.69 3.00
CA LYS A 88 -1.69 -11.25 3.22
C LYS A 88 -2.52 -10.38 4.17
N GLU A 89 -1.91 -9.89 5.25
CA GLU A 89 -2.59 -9.05 6.22
C GLU A 89 -2.92 -7.67 5.64
N MET A 90 -1.95 -7.00 5.00
CA MET A 90 -2.19 -5.71 4.33
C MET A 90 -3.28 -5.83 3.26
N LEU A 91 -3.24 -6.87 2.44
CA LEU A 91 -4.25 -7.11 1.40
C LEU A 91 -5.65 -7.28 2.00
N ARG A 92 -5.77 -8.03 3.11
CA ARG A 92 -7.05 -8.18 3.82
C ARG A 92 -7.56 -6.86 4.37
N GLN A 93 -6.69 -6.06 4.98
CA GLN A 93 -7.04 -4.75 5.51
C GLN A 93 -7.55 -3.82 4.42
N HIS A 94 -6.86 -3.76 3.27
CA HIS A 94 -7.32 -2.95 2.15
C HIS A 94 -8.61 -3.48 1.53
N LEU A 95 -8.82 -4.79 1.43
CA LEU A 95 -10.09 -5.34 0.93
C LEU A 95 -11.26 -5.14 1.88
N ALA A 96 -10.99 -4.97 3.18
CA ALA A 96 -11.99 -4.62 4.19
C ALA A 96 -12.23 -3.10 4.28
N ASP A 97 -11.56 -2.30 3.46
CA ASP A 97 -11.78 -0.85 3.38
C ASP A 97 -13.01 -0.57 2.51
N ASP A 98 -14.10 -0.18 3.16
CA ASP A 98 -15.38 0.16 2.52
C ASP A 98 -15.26 1.29 1.48
N SER A 99 -14.18 2.09 1.52
CA SER A 99 -13.93 3.13 0.51
C SER A 99 -13.59 2.56 -0.89
N LEU A 100 -13.24 1.27 -0.97
CA LEU A 100 -13.00 0.56 -2.23
C LEU A 100 -14.28 -0.10 -2.80
N GLU A 101 -15.42 -0.04 -2.10
CA GLU A 101 -16.67 -0.52 -2.67
C GLU A 101 -17.06 0.33 -3.88
N HIS A 102 -17.16 -0.31 -5.05
CA HIS A 102 -17.79 0.28 -6.21
C HIS A 102 -19.20 0.74 -5.78
N LYS A 103 -19.54 2.03 -5.93
CA LYS A 103 -20.95 2.44 -6.03
C LYS A 103 -21.58 1.48 -7.04
N LYS A 104 -22.40 0.53 -6.57
CA LYS A 104 -23.15 -0.35 -7.44
C LYS A 104 -23.93 0.58 -8.37
N ALA A 105 -23.75 0.44 -9.68
CA ALA A 105 -24.62 1.11 -10.63
C ALA A 105 -26.05 0.79 -10.21
N THR A 106 -26.80 1.83 -9.88
CA THR A 106 -28.18 1.68 -9.47
C THR A 106 -29.00 1.38 -10.73
N PRO A 107 -30.11 0.62 -10.64
CA PRO A 107 -30.98 0.40 -11.79
C PRO A 107 -31.43 1.70 -12.48
N GLU A 108 -31.43 2.82 -11.74
CA GLU A 108 -31.77 4.17 -12.21
C GLU A 108 -30.76 4.70 -13.27
N ASP A 109 -29.50 4.27 -13.21
CA ASP A 109 -28.45 4.66 -14.16
C ASP A 109 -28.69 4.08 -15.58
N PHE A 110 -29.55 3.06 -15.70
CA PHE A 110 -29.89 2.40 -16.98
C PHE A 110 -31.24 2.85 -17.58
N ILE A 111 -32.08 3.59 -16.86
CA ILE A 111 -33.43 3.95 -17.31
C ILE A 111 -33.44 5.23 -18.19
N SER A 112 -32.36 6.02 -18.21
CA SER A 112 -32.31 7.29 -18.98
C SER A 112 -31.93 7.14 -20.47
N GLY A 113 -31.72 5.91 -20.97
CA GLY A 113 -31.15 5.66 -22.30
C GLY A 113 -32.11 5.30 -23.43
N SER A 114 -33.44 5.39 -23.27
CA SER A 114 -34.38 5.02 -24.34
C SER A 114 -35.61 5.93 -24.39
N GLY A 115 -35.37 7.23 -24.51
CA GLY A 115 -36.42 8.23 -24.69
C GLY A 115 -36.08 9.22 -25.79
N GLY A 116 -36.60 8.97 -26.99
CA GLY A 116 -36.76 9.98 -28.03
C GLY A 116 -35.84 9.83 -29.22
N ASP A 117 -36.37 9.25 -30.30
CA ASP A 117 -36.35 9.85 -31.63
C ASP A 117 -37.50 9.22 -32.44
N GLU A 118 -38.71 9.69 -32.14
CA GLU A 118 -39.82 9.72 -33.09
C GLU A 118 -39.98 11.17 -33.53
N ASN A 119 -39.44 11.52 -34.71
CA ASN A 119 -40.18 12.09 -35.84
C ASN A 119 -39.27 12.27 -37.07
#